data_AF-A0A8H6MWE5-F1
#
_entry.id   AF-A0A8H6MWE5-F1
#
_cell.length_a   1.000
_cell.length_b   1.000
_cell.length_c   1.000
_cell.angle_alpha   90.00
_cell.angle_beta   90.00
_cell.angle_gamma   90.00
#
_symmetry.space_group_name_H-M   'P 1'
#
loop_
_entity.id
_entity.type
_entity.pdbx_description
1 polymer ?
#
loop_
_entity_poly.entity_id
_entity_poly.type
_entity_poly.pdbx_seq_one_letter_code
_entity_poly.pdbx_strand_id
1 'polypeptide(L)' 'MESQPTEPISLAILSRNEIQIRHTLEPHFNNIEIAAHTKDLQQYVSSELNERIGSRQLRIRDLNLKDEILTRLVKGAHGM' A
#
# COMPACT_ATOMS: atom_id res chain seq x y z
N MET A 1 23.74 37.38 -23.03
CA MET A 1 23.51 35.95 -22.74
C MET A 1 22.09 35.81 -22.27
N GLU A 2 21.17 35.44 -23.16
CA GLU A 2 19.82 35.07 -22.76
C GLU A 2 19.88 33.75 -21.99
N SER A 3 19.45 33.78 -20.73
CA SER A 3 19.26 32.59 -19.91
C SER A 3 18.14 31.75 -20.53
N GLN A 4 18.44 30.51 -20.92
CA GLN A 4 17.42 29.58 -21.43
C GLN A 4 16.31 29.38 -20.38
N PRO A 5 15.04 29.29 -20.79
CA PRO A 5 13.94 29.04 -19.87
C PRO A 5 14.11 27.66 -19.26
N THR A 6 14.21 27.61 -17.93
CA THR A 6 14.22 26.35 -17.18
C THR A 6 12.86 25.68 -17.34
N GLU A 7 12.83 24.47 -17.88
CA GLU A 7 11.60 23.69 -17.98
C GLU A 7 11.01 23.43 -16.58
N PRO A 8 9.68 23.53 -16.41
CA PRO A 8 9.06 23.29 -15.12
C PRO A 8 9.19 21.82 -14.72
N ILE A 9 9.73 21.57 -13.52
CA ILE A 9 9.85 20.22 -12.94
C ILE A 9 8.63 19.96 -12.05
N SER A 10 7.95 18.83 -12.27
CA SER A 10 6.93 18.30 -11.35
C SER A 10 7.54 17.22 -10.46
N LEU A 11 7.27 17.27 -9.16
CA LEU A 11 7.85 16.35 -8.17
C LEU A 11 6.76 15.72 -7.29
N ALA A 12 6.84 14.41 -7.09
CA ALA A 12 6.04 13.65 -6.14
C ALA A 12 6.98 12.96 -5.13
N ILE A 13 6.67 13.10 -3.84
CA ILE A 13 7.45 12.52 -2.74
C ILE A 13 6.61 11.45 -2.05
N LEU A 14 7.14 10.23 -1.95
CA LEU A 14 6.48 9.11 -1.27
C LEU A 14 7.19 8.81 0.05
N SER A 15 6.41 8.72 1.12
CA SER A 15 6.89 8.37 2.45
C SER A 15 5.81 7.65 3.24
N ARG A 16 6.18 6.99 4.35
CA ARG A 16 5.21 6.55 5.35
C ARG A 16 4.60 7.76 6.07
N ASN A 17 3.52 7.55 6.80
CA ASN A 17 2.85 8.59 7.59
C ASN A 17 3.71 9.02 8.80
N GLU A 18 4.73 9.83 8.53
CA GLU A 18 5.66 10.38 9.52
C GLU A 18 5.38 11.87 9.71
N ILE A 19 4.99 12.26 10.93
CA ILE A 19 4.57 13.64 11.27
C ILE A 19 5.65 14.66 10.90
N GLN A 20 6.92 14.34 11.18
CA GLN A 20 8.05 15.24 10.91
C GLN A 20 8.23 15.50 9.42
N ILE A 21 8.06 14.46 8.59
CA ILE A 21 8.14 14.57 7.14
C ILE A 21 6.96 15.41 6.63
N ARG A 22 5.74 15.14 7.11
CA ARG A 22 4.53 15.89 6.73
C ARG A 22 4.69 17.38 7.02
N HIS A 23 5.01 17.75 8.27
CA HIS A 23 5.16 19.16 8.66
C HIS A 23 6.25 19.89 7.86
N THR A 24 7.34 19.19 7.53
CA THR A 24 8.43 19.78 6.73
C THR A 24 8.01 20.05 5.29
N LEU A 25 7.15 19.19 4.71
CA LEU A 25 6.75 19.26 3.31
C LEU A 25 5.45 20.05 3.07
N GLU A 26 4.59 20.19 4.07
CA GLU A 26 3.32 20.93 4.01
C GLU A 26 3.41 22.34 3.38
N PRO A 27 4.47 23.14 3.59
CA PRO A 27 4.58 24.45 2.95
C PRO A 27 4.73 24.42 1.41
N HIS A 28 5.13 23.29 0.85
CA HIS A 28 5.51 23.17 -0.57
C HIS A 28 4.79 22.05 -1.33
N PHE A 29 4.20 21.08 -0.63
CA PHE A 29 3.57 19.90 -1.23
C PHE A 29 2.20 19.63 -0.63
N ASN A 30 1.26 19.24 -1.48
CA ASN A 30 -0.03 18.71 -1.04
C ASN A 30 0.15 17.30 -0.47
N ASN A 31 -0.42 17.06 0.72
CA ASN A 31 -0.45 15.71 1.28
C ASN A 31 -1.57 14.89 0.62
N ILE A 32 -1.21 13.75 0.03
CA ILE A 32 -2.15 12.78 -0.51
C ILE A 32 -2.03 11.52 0.34
N GLU A 33 -3.07 11.23 1.10
CA GLU A 33 -3.16 9.99 1.86
C GLU A 33 -3.46 8.83 0.91
N ILE A 34 -2.60 7.81 0.94
CA ILE A 34 -2.77 6.56 0.20
C ILE A 34 -3.16 5.50 1.23
N ALA A 35 -4.46 5.26 1.37
CA ALA A 35 -4.98 4.18 2.20
C ALA A 35 -5.44 3.03 1.30
N ALA A 36 -5.06 1.81 1.65
CA ALA A 36 -5.61 0.63 0.97
C ALA A 36 -7.08 0.46 1.38
N HIS A 37 -8.00 0.42 0.42
CA HIS A 37 -9.39 0.12 0.75
C HIS A 37 -9.49 -1.33 1.21
N THR A 38 -10.31 -1.60 2.22
CA THR A 38 -10.49 -2.95 2.80
C THR A 38 -10.84 -3.99 1.74
N LYS A 39 -11.59 -3.60 0.70
CA LYS A 39 -11.96 -4.46 -0.43
C LYS A 39 -10.73 -4.86 -1.26
N ASP A 40 -9.81 -3.93 -1.48
CA ASP A 40 -8.58 -4.17 -2.25
C ASP A 40 -7.67 -5.15 -1.50
N LEU A 41 -7.57 -4.99 -0.18
CA LEU A 41 -6.84 -5.92 0.70
C LEU A 41 -7.46 -7.33 0.68
N GLN A 42 -8.79 -7.44 0.73
CA GLN A 42 -9.47 -8.74 0.61
C GLN A 42 -9.16 -9.42 -0.72
N GLN A 43 -9.22 -8.67 -1.82
CA GLN A 43 -8.96 -9.18 -3.16
C GLN A 43 -7.49 -9.61 -3.31
N TYR A 44 -6.56 -8.80 -2.81
CA TYR A 44 -5.13 -9.10 -2.83
C TYR A 44 -4.82 -10.36 -2.03
N VAL A 45 -5.22 -10.42 -0.75
CA VAL A 45 -4.92 -11.56 0.13
C VAL A 45 -5.55 -12.85 -0.39
N SER A 46 -6.77 -12.79 -0.93
CA SER A 46 -7.42 -13.96 -1.54
C SER A 46 -6.64 -14.47 -2.75
N SER A 47 -6.22 -13.57 -3.65
CA SER A 47 -5.42 -13.91 -4.83
C SER A 47 -4.08 -14.54 -4.44
N GLU A 48 -3.36 -13.91 -3.52
CA GLU A 48 -2.06 -14.36 -3.02
C GLU A 48 -2.16 -15.73 -2.34
N LEU A 49 -3.20 -15.97 -1.54
CA LEU A 49 -3.45 -17.27 -0.92
C LEU A 49 -3.66 -18.36 -1.97
N ASN A 50 -4.48 -18.10 -2.98
CA ASN A 50 -4.74 -19.05 -4.06
C ASN A 50 -3.46 -19.35 -4.86
N GLU A 51 -2.66 -18.33 -5.15
CA GLU A 51 -1.38 -18.48 -5.86
C GLU A 51 -0.37 -19.30 -5.06
N ARG A 52 -0.18 -18.99 -3.77
CA ARG A 52 0.75 -19.73 -2.90
C ARG A 52 0.32 -21.17 -2.66
N ILE A 53 -0.99 -21.43 -2.59
CA ILE A 53 -1.53 -22.80 -2.52
C ILE A 53 -1.28 -23.54 -3.83
N GLY A 54 -1.62 -22.92 -4.96
CA GLY A 54 -1.45 -23.52 -6.29
C GLY A 54 0.01 -23.81 -6.64
N SER A 55 0.92 -22.89 -6.29
CA SER A 55 2.37 -23.03 -6.46
C SER A 55 3.05 -23.91 -5.40
N ARG A 56 2.28 -24.46 -4.44
CA ARG A 56 2.76 -25.28 -3.31
C ARG A 56 3.74 -24.57 -2.37
N GLN A 57 3.81 -23.25 -2.41
CA GLN A 57 4.57 -22.43 -1.45
C GLN A 57 3.86 -22.31 -0.09
N LEU A 58 2.56 -22.59 -0.06
CA LEU A 58 1.74 -22.64 1.15
C LEU A 58 0.85 -23.88 1.13
N ARG A 59 0.90 -24.70 2.18
CA ARG A 59 0.07 -25.90 2.30
C ARG A 59 -0.90 -25.75 3.48
N ILE A 60 -2.16 -25.49 3.16
CA ILE A 60 -3.26 -25.44 4.11
C ILE A 60 -4.02 -26.77 4.05
N ARG A 61 -4.17 -27.43 5.19
CA ARG A 61 -4.92 -28.71 5.32
C ARG A 61 -6.32 -28.52 5.91
N ASP A 62 -6.49 -27.46 6.69
CA ASP A 62 -7.76 -27.07 7.29
C ASP A 62 -8.42 -25.99 6.44
N LEU A 63 -9.62 -26.28 5.94
CA LEU A 63 -10.37 -25.34 5.11
C LEU A 63 -10.75 -24.06 5.86
N ASN A 64 -10.95 -24.13 7.18
CA ASN A 64 -11.29 -22.96 8.01
C ASN A 64 -10.10 -22.01 8.21
N LEU A 65 -8.89 -22.53 8.13
CA LEU A 65 -7.66 -21.74 8.32
C LEU A 65 -7.49 -20.70 7.20
N LYS A 66 -8.00 -20.98 6.00
CA LYS A 66 -7.97 -20.03 4.87
C LYS A 66 -8.76 -18.76 5.20
N ASP A 67 -9.97 -18.93 5.73
CA ASP A 67 -10.86 -17.82 6.07
C ASP A 67 -10.35 -17.05 7.29
N GLU A 68 -9.71 -17.75 8.24
CA GLU A 68 -9.05 -17.11 9.38
C GLU A 68 -7.88 -16.23 8.92
N ILE A 69 -7.02 -16.73 8.04
CA ILE A 69 -5.88 -15.95 7.52
C ILE A 69 -6.39 -14.71 6.78
N LEU A 70 -7.38 -14.87 5.89
CA LEU A 70 -7.99 -13.75 5.17
C LEU A 70 -8.51 -12.70 6.16
N THR A 71 -9.28 -13.13 7.17
CA THR A 71 -9.89 -12.25 8.17
C THR A 71 -8.83 -11.52 9.00
N ARG A 72 -7.81 -12.22 9.50
CA ARG A 72 -6.78 -11.63 10.35
C ARG A 72 -5.90 -10.66 9.57
N LEU A 73 -5.49 -11.00 8.34
CA LEU A 73 -4.65 -10.12 7.53
C LEU A 73 -5.39 -8.85 7.10
N VAL A 74 -6.65 -8.97 6.67
CA VAL A 74 -7.47 -7.81 6.27
C VAL A 74 -7.78 -6.92 7.46
N LYS A 75 -8.15 -7.49 8.62
CA LYS A 75 -8.42 -6.69 9.82
C LYS A 75 -7.17 -6.05 10.41
N GLY A 76 -6.07 -6.81 10.46
CA GLY A 76 -4.80 -6.35 11.03
C GLY A 76 -4.07 -5.33 10.16
N ALA A 77 -4.37 -5.27 8.86
CA ALA A 77 -3.81 -4.27 7.97
C ALA A 77 -4.30 -2.85 8.29
N HIS A 78 -5.48 -2.66 8.89
CA HIS A 78 -6.01 -1.31 9.23
C HIS A 78 -5.95 -0.27 8.09
N GLY A 79 -5.97 -0.70 6.82
CA GLY A 79 -5.80 0.18 5.65
C GLY A 79 -4.37 0.66 5.38
N MET A 80 -3.39 0.11 6.12
CA MET A 80 -1.95 0.38 6.04
C MET A 80 -1.28 -0.29 4.84
#